data_AF-A0A8F3AG46-F1
#
_entry.id   AF-A0A8F3AG46-F1
#
_cell.length_a   1.000
_cell.length_b   1.000
_cell.length_c   1.000
_cell.angle_alpha   90.00
_cell.angle_beta   90.00
_cell.angle_gamma   90.00
#
_symmetry.space_group_name_H-M   'P 1'
#
loop_
_entity.id
_entity.type
_entity.pdbx_description
1 polymer ?
#
loop_
_entity_poly.entity_id
_entity_poly.type
_entity_poly.pdbx_seq_one_letter_code
_entity_poly.pdbx_strand_id
1 'polypeptide(L)'
;MSGRQGGKAKPLKAPKKKSQDYDEEDLAFKAKQKADAAAKKKLAEQAKKGGPLIGVQSVMPALKKFDANVTRHVKSMNKNLCANLIRHEYIVTGRTKAKRAQAKIEAFLGKALHENRQIQDQPLEYRFQNVRALNYLQPPDKKEVGSKVLEELSKRYTNRTHGFTRVTKLEPRLGEDKAPMAILELVDSDFEIKFWYIAKTVARLELQGLPLDPLTQHNVEKLTKLRKDGEERFRNAVEECKVEFFKYDPEEGRVTSPEVETNLRNKPVDSEVQAGVKAPWASKSRLNTKPRPEKKTVELPKSPFLA
;
A
#
# COMPACT_ATOMS: atom_id res chain seq x y z
N MET A 1 -68.33 60.62 2.63
CA MET A 1 -69.39 59.61 2.48
C MET A 1 -68.86 58.29 3.05
N SER A 2 -69.04 58.03 4.35
CA SER A 2 -70.04 57.07 4.89
C SER A 2 -69.93 55.68 4.22
N GLY A 3 -69.52 54.58 4.85
CA GLY A 3 -69.80 54.08 6.18
C GLY A 3 -70.60 52.77 6.06
N ARG A 4 -70.10 51.66 6.63
CA ARG A 4 -70.84 50.47 7.15
C ARG A 4 -69.81 49.39 7.54
N GLN A 5 -69.49 49.26 8.83
CA GLN A 5 -70.12 48.36 9.82
C GLN A 5 -69.85 46.86 9.60
N GLY A 6 -69.22 46.26 10.61
CA GLY A 6 -69.82 45.11 11.30
C GLY A 6 -69.11 43.77 11.14
N GLY A 7 -68.33 43.38 12.16
CA GLY A 7 -68.00 41.97 12.38
C GLY A 7 -66.84 41.74 13.34
N LYS A 8 -67.11 41.65 14.65
CA LYS A 8 -66.14 41.18 15.66
C LYS A 8 -65.75 39.72 15.34
N ALA A 9 -64.52 39.47 14.92
CA ALA A 9 -64.00 38.12 14.74
C ALA A 9 -63.78 37.45 16.10
N LYS A 10 -64.39 36.26 16.30
CA LYS A 10 -64.26 35.44 17.50
C LYS A 10 -62.80 34.98 17.68
N PRO A 11 -62.27 34.88 18.92
CA PRO A 11 -60.93 34.36 19.15
C PRO A 11 -60.86 32.87 18.77
N LEU A 12 -59.89 32.52 17.92
CA LEU A 12 -59.62 31.14 17.50
C LEU A 12 -59.17 30.32 18.73
N LYS A 13 -59.84 29.18 18.97
CA LYS A 13 -59.50 28.20 20.01
C LYS A 13 -58.03 27.76 19.85
N ALA A 14 -57.26 27.80 20.94
CA ALA A 14 -55.91 27.28 20.98
C ALA A 14 -55.88 25.77 20.63
N PRO A 15 -54.91 25.30 19.81
CA PRO A 15 -54.81 23.90 19.45
C PRO A 15 -54.47 23.03 20.67
N LYS A 16 -55.24 21.93 20.86
CA LYS A 16 -54.97 20.93 21.90
C LYS A 16 -53.59 20.30 21.68
N LYS A 17 -52.78 20.21 22.75
CA LYS A 17 -51.51 19.47 22.78
C LYS A 17 -51.76 18.01 22.38
N LYS A 18 -51.20 17.59 21.24
CA LYS A 18 -51.04 16.16 20.93
C LYS A 18 -49.90 15.63 21.79
N SER A 19 -50.17 14.64 22.65
CA SER A 19 -49.15 13.77 23.21
C SER A 19 -48.60 12.92 22.07
N GLN A 20 -47.29 13.02 21.84
CA GLN A 20 -46.60 12.23 20.84
C GLN A 20 -45.99 11.05 21.58
N ASP A 21 -46.64 9.89 21.50
CA ASP A 21 -46.09 8.63 22.01
C ASP A 21 -44.92 8.24 21.10
N TYR A 22 -43.73 8.11 21.67
CA TYR A 22 -42.51 7.74 20.95
C TYR A 22 -42.30 6.23 21.13
N ASP A 23 -42.14 5.52 20.02
CA ASP A 23 -41.81 4.10 20.03
C ASP A 23 -40.40 3.84 20.62
N GLU A 24 -40.11 2.61 21.04
CA GLU A 24 -38.84 2.25 21.71
C GLU A 24 -37.59 2.60 20.87
N GLU A 25 -37.69 2.55 19.55
CA GLU A 25 -36.61 2.92 18.63
C GLU A 25 -36.30 4.43 18.63
N ASP A 26 -37.32 5.28 18.76
CA ASP A 26 -37.16 6.73 18.84
C ASP A 26 -36.49 7.16 20.14
N LEU A 27 -36.78 6.44 21.23
CA LEU A 27 -36.12 6.64 22.52
C LEU A 27 -34.63 6.25 22.44
N ALA A 28 -34.31 5.15 21.77
CA ALA A 28 -32.93 4.72 21.56
C ALA A 28 -32.13 5.72 20.68
N PHE A 29 -32.75 6.25 19.62
CA PHE A 29 -32.12 7.26 18.76
C PHE A 29 -31.88 8.58 19.51
N LYS A 30 -32.85 9.03 20.31
CA LYS A 30 -32.68 10.21 21.19
C LYS A 30 -31.61 9.99 22.26
N ALA A 31 -31.50 8.78 22.82
CA ALA A 31 -30.44 8.45 23.77
C ALA A 31 -29.06 8.53 23.11
N LYS A 32 -28.92 8.01 21.88
CA LYS A 32 -27.69 8.10 21.09
C LYS A 32 -27.32 9.54 20.74
N GLN A 33 -28.29 10.36 20.30
CA GLN A 33 -28.05 11.79 20.06
C GLN A 33 -27.60 12.53 21.33
N LYS A 34 -28.22 12.24 22.48
CA LYS A 34 -27.83 12.83 23.76
C LYS A 34 -26.41 12.42 24.17
N ALA A 35 -26.04 11.15 23.94
CA ALA A 35 -24.70 10.66 24.22
C ALA A 35 -23.64 11.34 23.32
N ASP A 36 -23.93 11.45 22.02
CA ASP A 36 -23.04 12.12 21.06
C ASP A 36 -22.92 13.62 21.33
N ALA A 37 -24.02 14.28 21.71
CA ALA A 37 -24.02 15.68 22.12
C ALA A 37 -23.22 15.89 23.42
N ALA A 38 -23.36 14.99 24.40
CA ALA A 38 -22.58 15.02 25.63
C ALA A 38 -21.08 14.80 25.36
N ALA A 39 -20.73 13.90 24.45
CA ALA A 39 -19.34 13.65 24.03
C ALA A 39 -18.74 14.88 23.33
N LYS A 40 -19.48 15.51 22.41
CA LYS A 40 -19.07 16.76 21.74
C LYS A 40 -18.91 17.90 22.74
N LYS A 41 -19.81 18.01 23.72
CA LYS A 41 -19.71 19.05 24.77
C LYS A 41 -18.49 18.85 25.66
N LYS A 42 -18.19 17.61 26.06
CA LYS A 42 -16.96 17.28 26.82
C LYS A 42 -15.68 17.59 26.03
N LEU A 43 -15.65 17.27 24.74
CA LEU A 43 -14.53 17.63 23.85
C LEU A 43 -14.36 19.15 23.71
N ALA A 44 -15.46 19.89 23.59
CA ALA A 44 -15.44 21.35 23.52
C ALA A 44 -15.01 21.99 24.85
N GLU A 45 -15.42 21.45 26.00
CA GLU A 45 -14.98 21.91 27.32
C GLU A 45 -13.50 21.61 27.57
N GLN A 46 -12.99 20.48 27.10
CA GLN A 46 -11.56 20.18 27.13
C GLN A 46 -10.75 21.13 26.24
N ALA A 47 -11.26 21.49 25.06
CA ALA A 47 -10.62 22.47 24.18
C ALA A 47 -10.60 23.90 24.76
N LYS A 48 -11.59 24.25 25.60
CA LYS A 48 -11.68 25.58 26.25
C LYS A 48 -10.74 25.74 27.46
N LYS A 49 -10.16 24.67 28.01
CA LYS A 49 -9.27 24.72 29.19
C LYS A 49 -7.84 25.22 28.90
N GLY A 50 -7.61 25.89 27.76
CA GLY A 50 -6.52 26.85 27.54
C GLY A 50 -5.17 26.53 28.20
N GLY A 51 -4.44 25.55 27.67
CA GLY A 51 -3.01 25.34 27.96
C GLY A 51 -2.15 25.77 26.76
N PRO A 52 -0.90 26.23 26.98
CA PRO A 52 -0.06 26.79 25.92
C PRO A 52 0.23 25.78 24.83
N LEU A 53 0.09 26.22 23.57
CA LEU A 53 0.42 25.48 22.34
C LEU A 53 1.94 25.43 22.10
N ILE A 54 2.73 25.10 23.13
CA ILE A 54 4.15 24.79 23.02
C ILE A 54 4.30 23.32 23.40
N GLY A 55 4.53 22.48 22.39
CA GLY A 55 5.01 21.12 22.57
C GLY A 55 4.10 20.24 23.43
N VAL A 56 2.93 19.87 22.90
CA VAL A 56 2.46 18.52 23.17
C VAL A 56 3.52 17.63 22.54
N GLN A 57 4.50 17.19 23.34
CA GLN A 57 5.08 15.87 23.13
C GLN A 57 3.88 15.01 22.81
N SER A 58 3.76 14.56 21.57
CA SER A 58 2.81 13.53 21.22
C SER A 58 3.19 12.35 22.11
N VAL A 59 2.60 12.28 23.30
CA VAL A 59 2.52 11.05 24.06
C VAL A 59 1.77 10.18 23.08
N MET A 60 2.53 9.39 22.30
CA MET A 60 1.92 8.42 21.41
C MET A 60 0.88 7.72 22.27
N PRO A 61 -0.39 7.67 21.83
CA PRO A 61 -1.45 7.11 22.66
C PRO A 61 -0.91 5.79 23.18
N ALA A 62 -0.85 5.65 24.51
CA ALA A 62 -0.20 4.52 25.15
C ALA A 62 -0.65 3.28 24.41
N LEU A 63 0.31 2.57 23.79
CA LEU A 63 0.03 1.44 22.90
C LEU A 63 -0.99 0.57 23.63
N LYS A 64 -2.21 0.52 23.11
CA LYS A 64 -3.30 -0.23 23.71
C LYS A 64 -2.75 -1.64 23.88
N LYS A 65 -2.43 -2.03 25.13
CA LYS A 65 -1.76 -3.29 25.41
C LYS A 65 -2.73 -4.37 24.94
N PHE A 66 -2.44 -4.95 23.78
CA PHE A 66 -3.18 -6.13 23.34
C PHE A 66 -3.00 -7.18 24.42
N ASP A 67 -4.05 -7.95 24.67
CA ASP A 67 -3.97 -9.12 25.55
C ASP A 67 -2.72 -9.95 25.16
N ALA A 68 -1.99 -10.45 26.15
CA ALA A 68 -0.78 -11.22 25.93
C ALA A 68 -1.03 -12.42 24.99
N ASN A 69 -2.23 -13.02 25.07
CA ASN A 69 -2.66 -14.11 24.20
C ASN A 69 -2.83 -13.65 22.74
N VAL A 70 -3.43 -12.47 22.53
CA VAL A 70 -3.57 -11.86 21.20
C VAL A 70 -2.19 -11.56 20.63
N THR A 71 -1.27 -11.01 21.44
CA THR A 71 0.09 -10.71 21.01
C THR A 71 0.87 -11.97 20.61
N ARG A 72 0.78 -13.05 21.43
CA ARG A 72 1.39 -14.35 21.13
C ARG A 72 0.83 -14.96 19.84
N HIS A 73 -0.50 -14.96 19.70
CA HIS A 73 -1.17 -15.45 18.50
C HIS A 73 -0.76 -14.66 17.25
N VAL A 74 -0.75 -13.33 17.33
CA VAL A 74 -0.31 -12.45 16.24
C VAL A 74 1.15 -12.70 15.85
N LYS A 75 2.03 -12.90 16.83
CA LYS A 75 3.43 -13.24 16.57
C LYS A 75 3.54 -14.56 15.82
N SER A 76 2.84 -15.60 16.27
CA SER A 76 2.80 -16.91 15.62
C SER A 76 2.25 -16.80 14.19
N MET A 77 1.13 -16.09 14.00
CA MET A 77 0.53 -15.84 12.69
C MET A 77 1.51 -15.19 11.71
N ASN A 78 2.29 -14.20 12.16
CA ASN A 78 3.29 -13.55 11.29
C ASN A 78 4.44 -14.49 10.91
N LYS A 79 4.86 -15.39 11.82
CA LYS A 79 5.86 -16.42 11.51
C LYS A 79 5.33 -17.38 10.44
N ASN A 80 4.08 -17.82 10.58
CA ASN A 80 3.43 -18.70 9.60
C ASN A 80 3.31 -18.02 8.23
N LEU A 81 2.92 -16.74 8.20
CA LEU A 81 2.86 -15.97 6.94
C LEU A 81 4.25 -15.80 6.32
N CYS A 82 5.30 -15.63 7.14
CA CYS A 82 6.69 -15.57 6.67
C CYS A 82 7.11 -16.90 6.03
N ALA A 83 6.89 -18.02 6.72
CA ALA A 83 7.21 -19.34 6.19
C ALA A 83 6.44 -19.63 4.89
N ASN A 84 5.12 -19.39 4.87
CA ASN A 84 4.29 -19.60 3.68
C ASN A 84 4.71 -18.72 2.50
N LEU A 85 5.11 -17.47 2.74
CA LEU A 85 5.64 -16.61 1.68
C LEU A 85 6.92 -17.19 1.08
N ILE A 86 7.83 -17.73 1.90
CA ILE A 86 9.08 -18.32 1.41
C ILE A 86 8.79 -19.63 0.66
N ARG A 87 7.84 -20.45 1.12
CA ARG A 87 7.40 -21.67 0.43
C ARG A 87 6.88 -21.36 -0.97
N HIS A 88 5.87 -20.49 -1.04
CA HIS A 88 5.04 -20.30 -2.23
C HIS A 88 5.43 -19.10 -3.07
N GLU A 89 6.44 -18.32 -2.66
CA GLU A 89 6.91 -17.08 -3.31
C GLU A 89 5.92 -15.91 -3.28
N TYR A 90 4.62 -16.19 -3.24
CA TYR A 90 3.55 -15.23 -2.98
C TYR A 90 2.43 -15.86 -2.14
N ILE A 91 1.70 -15.01 -1.42
CA ILE A 91 0.49 -15.38 -0.70
C ILE A 91 -0.58 -14.30 -0.85
N VAL A 92 -1.85 -14.72 -0.84
CA VAL A 92 -3.00 -13.80 -0.85
C VAL A 92 -3.61 -13.77 0.55
N THR A 93 -3.72 -12.57 1.14
CA THR A 93 -4.26 -12.42 2.50
C THR A 93 -4.91 -11.05 2.70
N GLY A 94 -5.51 -10.82 3.87
CA GLY A 94 -6.10 -9.53 4.21
C GLY A 94 -5.03 -8.42 4.23
N ARG A 95 -5.36 -7.24 3.69
CA ARG A 95 -4.41 -6.12 3.52
C ARG A 95 -3.67 -5.73 4.80
N THR A 96 -4.37 -5.74 5.94
CA THR A 96 -3.78 -5.43 7.25
C THR A 96 -2.79 -6.50 7.71
N LYS A 97 -3.12 -7.79 7.49
CA LYS A 97 -2.24 -8.93 7.76
C LYS A 97 -1.00 -8.88 6.88
N ALA A 98 -1.18 -8.66 5.57
CA ALA A 98 -0.09 -8.52 4.61
C ALA A 98 0.89 -7.41 5.03
N LYS A 99 0.38 -6.20 5.33
CA LYS A 99 1.24 -5.07 5.68
C LYS A 99 2.00 -5.28 7.01
N ARG A 100 1.35 -5.90 8.00
CA ARG A 100 1.98 -6.23 9.28
C ARG A 100 3.05 -7.32 9.12
N ALA A 101 2.75 -8.37 8.35
CA ALA A 101 3.70 -9.45 8.07
C ALA A 101 4.90 -8.94 7.26
N GLN A 102 4.66 -8.08 6.25
CA GLN A 102 5.68 -7.46 5.41
C GLN A 102 6.84 -6.88 6.24
N ALA A 103 6.54 -6.04 7.23
CA ALA A 103 7.57 -5.41 8.05
C ALA A 103 8.43 -6.42 8.83
N LYS A 104 7.83 -7.55 9.27
CA LYS A 104 8.55 -8.61 9.99
C LYS A 104 9.38 -9.47 9.05
N ILE A 105 8.85 -9.76 7.87
CA ILE A 105 9.52 -10.55 6.83
C ILE A 105 10.72 -9.80 6.26
N GLU A 106 10.58 -8.51 5.94
CA GLU A 106 11.68 -7.66 5.48
C GLU A 106 12.83 -7.64 6.49
N ALA A 107 12.51 -7.44 7.78
CA ALA A 107 13.51 -7.44 8.84
C ALA A 107 14.15 -8.82 9.04
N PHE A 108 13.39 -9.90 8.88
CA PHE A 108 13.90 -11.26 8.94
C PHE A 108 14.84 -11.56 7.77
N LEU A 109 14.41 -11.34 6.53
CA LEU A 109 15.20 -11.59 5.32
C LEU A 109 16.46 -10.73 5.30
N GLY A 110 16.35 -9.44 5.63
CA GLY A 110 17.52 -8.55 5.68
C GLY A 110 18.60 -9.07 6.64
N LYS A 111 18.21 -9.54 7.83
CA LYS A 111 19.16 -10.13 8.80
C LYS A 111 19.70 -11.48 8.34
N ALA A 112 18.83 -12.38 7.90
CA ALA A 112 19.22 -13.72 7.49
C ALA A 112 20.19 -13.69 6.30
N LEU A 113 19.90 -12.87 5.29
CA LEU A 113 20.75 -12.73 4.11
C LEU A 113 22.07 -12.01 4.43
N HIS A 114 22.05 -11.04 5.35
CA HIS A 114 23.26 -10.36 5.80
C HIS A 114 24.19 -11.31 6.57
N GLU A 115 23.68 -12.00 7.59
CA GLU A 115 24.43 -12.99 8.37
C GLU A 115 24.99 -14.09 7.45
N ASN A 116 24.16 -14.60 6.53
CA ASN A 116 24.56 -15.64 5.59
C ASN A 116 25.69 -15.21 4.65
N ARG A 117 25.73 -13.93 4.24
CA ARG A 117 26.78 -13.39 3.36
C ARG A 117 28.16 -13.37 4.03
N GLN A 118 28.21 -13.22 5.35
CA GLN A 118 29.47 -13.20 6.12
C GLN A 118 30.14 -14.58 6.21
N ILE A 119 29.37 -15.65 6.02
CA ILE A 119 29.82 -17.05 6.14
C ILE A 119 29.48 -17.85 4.88
N GLN A 120 29.41 -17.20 3.72
CA GLN A 120 28.92 -17.80 2.48
C GLN A 120 29.81 -18.97 2.00
N ASP A 121 31.11 -18.92 2.29
CA ASP A 121 32.10 -19.95 1.92
C ASP A 121 31.99 -21.24 2.75
N GLN A 122 31.22 -21.22 3.83
CA GLN A 122 31.05 -22.37 4.72
C GLN A 122 30.00 -23.35 4.17
N PRO A 123 30.06 -24.65 4.56
CA PRO A 123 29.03 -25.63 4.19
C PRO A 123 27.63 -25.21 4.64
N LEU A 124 26.59 -25.67 3.92
CA LEU A 124 25.19 -25.35 4.21
C LEU A 124 24.81 -25.64 5.67
N GLU A 125 25.21 -26.80 6.20
CA GLU A 125 24.89 -27.22 7.57
C GLU A 125 25.47 -26.23 8.60
N TYR A 126 26.72 -25.80 8.40
CA TYR A 126 27.34 -24.79 9.25
C TYR A 126 26.57 -23.47 9.20
N ARG A 127 26.19 -23.02 8.00
CA ARG A 127 25.42 -21.79 7.81
C ARG A 127 24.02 -21.88 8.43
N PHE A 128 23.36 -23.03 8.30
CA PHE A 128 22.04 -23.29 8.88
C PHE A 128 22.04 -23.20 10.41
N GLN A 129 23.10 -23.66 11.06
CA GLN A 129 23.27 -23.59 12.51
C GLN A 129 23.67 -22.17 12.98
N ASN A 130 24.50 -21.47 12.22
CA ASN A 130 25.09 -20.18 12.63
C ASN A 130 24.28 -18.94 12.23
N VAL A 131 23.40 -19.01 11.23
CA VAL A 131 22.49 -17.90 10.89
C VAL A 131 21.37 -17.82 11.94
N ARG A 132 21.57 -16.94 12.92
CA ARG A 132 20.68 -16.74 14.07
C ARG A 132 19.31 -16.21 13.66
N ALA A 133 19.23 -15.43 12.59
CA ALA A 133 17.97 -14.88 12.09
C ALA A 133 16.93 -15.97 11.76
N LEU A 134 17.36 -17.17 11.35
CA LEU A 134 16.48 -18.32 11.09
C LEU A 134 15.63 -18.73 12.30
N ASN A 135 16.04 -18.38 13.53
CA ASN A 135 15.27 -18.64 14.75
C ASN A 135 13.99 -17.78 14.85
N TYR A 136 13.78 -16.82 13.94
CA TYR A 136 12.50 -16.14 13.80
C TYR A 136 11.39 -17.13 13.38
N LEU A 137 11.69 -18.08 12.50
CA LEU A 137 10.73 -19.09 12.03
C LEU A 137 10.32 -20.05 13.16
N GLN A 138 9.26 -20.82 12.95
CA GLN A 138 8.95 -21.94 13.85
C GLN A 138 9.93 -23.10 13.59
N PRO A 139 10.21 -23.98 14.56
CA PRO A 139 11.14 -25.10 14.36
C PRO A 139 10.87 -25.97 13.11
N PRO A 140 9.62 -26.37 12.79
CA PRO A 140 9.37 -27.14 11.56
C PRO A 140 9.63 -26.30 10.31
N ASP A 141 9.12 -25.06 10.27
CA ASP A 141 9.32 -24.13 9.15
C ASP A 141 10.81 -23.83 8.92
N LYS A 142 11.60 -23.68 9.99
CA LYS A 142 13.04 -23.42 9.91
C LYS A 142 13.74 -24.53 9.12
N LYS A 143 13.42 -25.80 9.41
CA LYS A 143 13.99 -26.95 8.72
C LYS A 143 13.56 -27.02 7.25
N GLU A 144 12.30 -26.69 6.98
CA GLU A 144 11.74 -26.78 5.64
C GLU A 144 12.22 -25.66 4.71
N VAL A 145 12.10 -24.39 5.13
CA VAL A 145 12.36 -23.24 4.25
C VAL A 145 13.71 -22.57 4.50
N GLY A 146 14.44 -22.95 5.56
CA GLY A 146 15.70 -22.31 5.91
C GLY A 146 16.78 -22.49 4.84
N SER A 147 16.91 -23.68 4.26
CA SER A 147 17.84 -23.95 3.15
C SER A 147 17.55 -23.05 1.94
N LYS A 148 16.27 -22.89 1.56
CA LYS A 148 15.84 -21.98 0.49
C LYS A 148 16.28 -20.53 0.72
N VAL A 149 16.18 -20.04 1.97
CA VAL A 149 16.67 -18.69 2.32
C VAL A 149 18.18 -18.58 2.12
N LEU A 150 18.94 -19.60 2.55
CA LEU A 150 20.40 -19.57 2.52
C LEU A 150 20.97 -19.81 1.12
N GLU A 151 20.34 -20.62 0.28
CA GLU A 151 20.88 -20.99 -1.03
C GLU A 151 20.23 -20.22 -2.18
N GLU A 152 18.91 -20.21 -2.25
CA GLU A 152 18.18 -19.64 -3.38
C GLU A 152 18.02 -18.13 -3.23
N LEU A 153 17.46 -17.68 -2.10
CA LEU A 153 17.22 -16.24 -1.88
C LEU A 153 18.53 -15.45 -1.73
N SER A 154 19.60 -16.06 -1.24
CA SER A 154 20.91 -15.41 -1.16
C SER A 154 21.53 -15.13 -2.53
N LYS A 155 21.40 -16.06 -3.47
CA LYS A 155 21.81 -15.90 -4.88
C LYS A 155 20.92 -14.88 -5.58
N ARG A 156 19.61 -14.92 -5.33
CA ARG A 156 18.64 -13.98 -5.92
C ARG A 156 18.89 -12.54 -5.48
N TYR A 157 19.18 -12.33 -4.19
CA TYR A 157 19.28 -11.00 -3.59
C TYR A 157 20.72 -10.56 -3.26
N THR A 158 21.68 -10.89 -4.12
CA THR A 158 23.09 -10.50 -3.90
C THR A 158 23.25 -8.97 -3.81
N ASN A 159 22.64 -8.22 -4.73
CA ASN A 159 22.77 -6.77 -4.82
C ASN A 159 21.63 -5.99 -4.11
N ARG A 160 20.69 -6.68 -3.46
CA ARG A 160 19.53 -6.08 -2.82
C ARG A 160 19.71 -6.05 -1.30
N THR A 161 19.71 -4.86 -0.71
CA THR A 161 19.87 -4.67 0.74
C THR A 161 18.55 -4.61 1.49
N HIS A 162 17.47 -4.18 0.84
CA HIS A 162 16.15 -4.02 1.40
C HIS A 162 15.05 -4.14 0.33
N GLY A 163 13.79 -4.28 0.74
CA GLY A 163 12.66 -4.32 -0.18
C GLY A 163 12.61 -5.65 -0.92
N PHE A 164 12.68 -6.75 -0.16
CA PHE A 164 12.59 -8.12 -0.65
C PHE A 164 11.16 -8.54 -0.95
N THR A 165 10.18 -7.79 -0.45
CA THR A 165 8.76 -8.10 -0.57
C THR A 165 7.97 -6.97 -1.20
N ARG A 166 6.87 -7.31 -1.86
CA ARG A 166 5.90 -6.35 -2.39
C ARG A 166 4.51 -6.68 -1.89
N VAL A 167 3.73 -5.64 -1.60
CA VAL A 167 2.30 -5.76 -1.31
C VAL A 167 1.50 -5.09 -2.43
N THR A 168 0.71 -5.87 -3.14
CA THR A 168 -0.19 -5.40 -4.21
C THR A 168 -1.62 -5.51 -3.72
N LYS A 169 -2.38 -4.42 -3.76
CA LYS A 169 -3.78 -4.43 -3.33
C LYS A 169 -4.61 -5.22 -4.34
N LEU A 170 -5.56 -5.97 -3.84
CA LEU A 170 -6.58 -6.64 -4.64
C LEU A 170 -7.93 -6.01 -4.38
N GLU A 171 -8.90 -6.36 -5.22
CA GLU A 171 -10.30 -6.12 -4.91
C GLU A 171 -10.69 -6.79 -3.59
N PRO A 172 -11.68 -6.24 -2.87
CA PRO A 172 -12.25 -6.89 -1.70
C PRO A 172 -12.71 -8.30 -2.03
N ARG A 173 -12.64 -9.19 -1.03
CA ARG A 173 -13.12 -10.56 -1.18
C ARG A 173 -14.58 -10.56 -1.62
N LEU A 174 -14.88 -11.41 -2.62
CA LEU A 174 -16.24 -11.70 -3.05
C LEU A 174 -16.93 -12.49 -1.93
N GLY A 175 -17.90 -11.86 -1.27
CA GLY A 175 -18.62 -12.41 -0.13
C GLY A 175 -19.23 -11.31 0.73
N GLU A 176 -19.89 -11.71 1.82
CA GLU A 176 -20.52 -10.77 2.75
C GLU A 176 -19.51 -9.91 3.51
N ASP A 177 -18.34 -10.47 3.85
CA ASP A 177 -17.32 -9.78 4.66
C ASP A 177 -16.68 -8.57 3.94
N LYS A 178 -16.73 -8.54 2.60
CA LYS A 178 -16.05 -7.57 1.71
C LYS A 178 -14.66 -7.20 2.21
N ALA A 179 -13.91 -8.18 2.72
CA ALA A 179 -12.66 -7.93 3.41
C ALA A 179 -11.60 -7.41 2.41
N PRO A 180 -10.84 -6.35 2.72
CA PRO A 180 -9.82 -5.83 1.83
C PRO A 180 -8.66 -6.83 1.71
N MET A 181 -8.38 -7.28 0.49
CA MET A 181 -7.35 -8.28 0.19
C MET A 181 -6.08 -7.65 -0.40
N ALA A 182 -4.98 -8.38 -0.30
CA ALA A 182 -3.72 -8.03 -0.92
C ALA A 182 -2.88 -9.29 -1.21
N ILE A 183 -2.06 -9.21 -2.24
CA ILE A 183 -0.94 -10.12 -2.49
C ILE A 183 0.24 -9.61 -1.68
N LEU A 184 0.91 -10.51 -0.98
CA LEU A 184 2.27 -10.31 -0.48
C LEU A 184 3.17 -11.28 -1.25
N GLU A 185 4.18 -10.76 -1.95
CA GLU A 185 5.06 -11.54 -2.83
C GLU A 185 6.55 -11.23 -2.57
N LEU A 186 7.42 -12.18 -2.89
CA LEU A 186 8.87 -11.97 -3.00
C LEU A 186 9.20 -11.31 -4.34
N VAL A 187 10.08 -10.32 -4.29
CA VAL A 187 10.53 -9.56 -5.47
C VAL A 187 11.55 -10.39 -6.25
N ASP A 188 11.70 -10.14 -7.55
CA ASP A 188 12.67 -10.83 -8.42
C ASP A 188 12.46 -12.36 -8.48
N SER A 189 11.25 -12.84 -8.14
CA SER A 189 10.84 -14.24 -8.21
C SER A 189 10.30 -14.58 -9.60
N ASP A 190 10.39 -15.85 -10.00
CA ASP A 190 9.72 -16.34 -11.21
C ASP A 190 8.18 -16.30 -11.07
N PHE A 191 7.66 -16.31 -9.85
CA PHE A 191 6.23 -16.21 -9.56
C PHE A 191 5.79 -14.78 -9.18
N GLU A 192 6.62 -13.78 -9.44
CA GLU A 192 6.32 -12.37 -9.12
C GLU A 192 5.14 -11.87 -9.97
N ILE A 193 3.98 -11.66 -9.35
CA ILE A 193 2.73 -11.34 -10.05
C ILE A 193 2.84 -9.98 -10.75
N LYS A 194 3.49 -9.00 -10.11
CA LYS A 194 3.71 -7.69 -10.74
C LYS A 194 4.55 -7.80 -12.02
N PHE A 195 5.55 -8.68 -12.05
CA PHE A 195 6.42 -8.86 -13.22
C PHE A 195 5.60 -9.34 -14.41
N TRP A 196 4.83 -10.42 -14.24
CA TRP A 196 3.95 -10.97 -15.27
C TRP A 196 2.83 -10.02 -15.69
N TYR A 197 2.25 -9.28 -14.75
CA TYR A 197 1.21 -8.30 -15.07
C TYR A 197 1.73 -7.17 -15.98
N ILE A 198 2.93 -6.67 -15.72
CA ILE A 198 3.56 -5.64 -16.55
C ILE A 198 4.00 -6.23 -17.90
N ALA A 199 4.56 -7.44 -17.94
CA ALA A 199 4.89 -8.13 -19.19
C ALA A 199 3.66 -8.32 -20.09
N LYS A 200 2.54 -8.77 -19.52
CA LYS A 200 1.26 -8.89 -20.23
C LYS A 200 0.74 -7.54 -20.76
N THR A 201 0.95 -6.47 -20.00
CA THR A 201 0.54 -5.11 -20.41
C THR A 201 1.37 -4.64 -21.60
N VAL A 202 2.69 -4.84 -21.57
CA VAL A 202 3.59 -4.51 -22.69
C VAL A 202 3.26 -5.36 -23.92
N ALA A 203 3.05 -6.67 -23.76
CA ALA A 203 2.61 -7.55 -24.84
C ALA A 203 1.33 -7.05 -25.53
N ARG A 204 0.35 -6.60 -24.73
CA ARG A 204 -0.88 -6.00 -25.27
C ARG A 204 -0.60 -4.73 -26.08
N LEU A 205 0.20 -3.81 -25.54
CA LEU A 205 0.50 -2.54 -26.22
C LEU A 205 1.24 -2.76 -27.53
N GLU A 206 2.20 -3.70 -27.56
CA GLU A 206 2.92 -4.08 -28.78
C GLU A 206 1.96 -4.64 -29.85
N LEU A 207 1.06 -5.55 -29.47
CA LEU A 207 0.07 -6.10 -30.40
C LEU A 207 -0.94 -5.06 -30.90
N GLN A 208 -1.19 -4.00 -30.12
CA GLN A 208 -2.04 -2.87 -30.52
C GLN A 208 -1.30 -1.81 -31.36
N GLY A 209 0.03 -1.92 -31.49
CA GLY A 209 0.89 -0.93 -32.14
C GLY A 209 0.96 0.41 -31.38
N LEU A 210 0.78 0.37 -30.04
CA LEU A 210 0.79 1.56 -29.19
C LEU A 210 2.15 1.72 -28.49
N PRO A 211 2.63 2.97 -28.27
CA PRO A 211 3.84 3.20 -27.49
C PRO A 211 3.64 2.86 -26.01
N LEU A 212 4.73 2.57 -25.30
CA LEU A 212 4.70 2.35 -23.86
C LEU A 212 4.39 3.67 -23.13
N ASP A 213 3.43 3.60 -22.19
CA ASP A 213 3.15 4.69 -21.26
C ASP A 213 4.34 4.91 -20.29
N PRO A 214 4.69 6.18 -19.95
CA PRO A 214 5.72 6.50 -18.97
C PRO A 214 5.67 5.72 -17.65
N LEU A 215 4.49 5.45 -17.09
CA LEU A 215 4.38 4.67 -15.85
C LEU A 215 4.75 3.20 -16.08
N THR A 216 4.33 2.64 -17.22
CA THR A 216 4.69 1.28 -17.63
C THR A 216 6.20 1.17 -17.84
N GLN A 217 6.82 2.11 -18.56
CA GLN A 217 8.27 2.17 -18.75
C GLN A 217 9.04 2.20 -17.42
N HIS A 218 8.62 3.04 -16.48
CA HIS A 218 9.21 3.11 -15.14
C HIS A 218 9.06 1.81 -14.35
N ASN A 219 7.94 1.11 -14.50
CA ASN A 219 7.75 -0.19 -13.86
C ASN A 219 8.66 -1.26 -14.47
N VAL A 220 8.83 -1.28 -15.79
CA VAL A 220 9.76 -2.18 -16.48
C VAL A 220 11.18 -1.96 -15.95
N GLU A 221 11.67 -0.71 -15.96
CA GLU A 221 13.01 -0.37 -15.44
C GLU A 221 13.19 -0.86 -13.99
N LYS A 222 12.19 -0.66 -13.12
CA LYS A 222 12.25 -1.12 -11.73
C LYS A 222 12.29 -2.64 -11.58
N LEU A 223 11.64 -3.38 -12.47
CA LEU A 223 11.55 -4.83 -12.42
C LEU A 223 12.79 -5.49 -13.01
N THR A 224 13.49 -4.83 -13.94
CA THR A 224 14.69 -5.37 -14.58
C THR A 224 15.99 -4.98 -13.87
N LYS A 225 16.05 -3.79 -13.27
CA LYS A 225 17.30 -3.18 -12.75
C LYS A 225 18.15 -4.05 -11.81
N LEU A 226 17.53 -4.81 -10.90
CA LEU A 226 18.24 -5.62 -9.90
C LEU A 226 18.16 -7.12 -10.17
N ARG A 227 17.42 -7.53 -11.21
CA ARG A 227 17.27 -8.92 -11.60
C ARG A 227 18.47 -9.32 -12.46
N LYS A 228 18.96 -10.54 -12.28
CA LYS A 228 19.98 -11.11 -13.16
C LYS A 228 19.39 -11.26 -14.57
N ASP A 229 20.08 -10.71 -15.57
CA ASP A 229 19.65 -10.72 -16.98
C ASP A 229 18.21 -10.19 -17.15
N GLY A 230 17.88 -9.15 -16.36
CA GLY A 230 16.51 -8.69 -16.16
C GLY A 230 15.81 -8.24 -17.44
N GLU A 231 16.51 -7.54 -18.33
CA GLU A 231 15.96 -7.05 -19.61
C GLU A 231 15.61 -8.20 -20.56
N GLU A 232 16.53 -9.14 -20.75
CA GLU A 232 16.30 -10.34 -21.57
C GLU A 232 15.18 -11.20 -20.99
N ARG A 233 15.20 -11.45 -19.67
CA ARG A 233 14.14 -12.21 -19.02
C ARG A 233 12.78 -11.53 -19.15
N PHE A 234 12.73 -10.20 -19.04
CA PHE A 234 11.50 -9.44 -19.25
C PHE A 234 11.03 -9.53 -20.70
N ARG A 235 11.94 -9.45 -21.69
CA ARG A 235 11.58 -9.61 -23.10
C ARG A 235 11.01 -11.00 -23.38
N ASN A 236 11.64 -12.05 -22.87
CA ASN A 236 11.15 -13.42 -23.00
C ASN A 236 9.76 -13.58 -22.37
N ALA A 237 9.53 -12.97 -21.21
CA ALA A 237 8.22 -12.99 -20.56
C ALA A 237 7.14 -12.25 -21.36
N VAL A 238 7.49 -11.18 -22.09
CA VAL A 238 6.57 -10.47 -23.00
C VAL A 238 6.16 -11.37 -24.17
N GLU A 239 7.12 -12.04 -24.81
CA GLU A 239 6.83 -12.99 -25.90
C GLU A 239 5.99 -14.18 -25.41
N GLU A 240 6.34 -14.75 -24.26
CA GLU A 240 5.55 -15.79 -23.60
C GLU A 240 4.11 -15.31 -23.34
N CYS A 241 3.93 -14.06 -22.90
CA CYS A 241 2.61 -13.49 -22.71
C CYS A 241 1.82 -13.33 -24.02
N LYS A 242 2.47 -12.98 -25.13
CA LYS A 242 1.81 -12.90 -26.45
C LYS A 242 1.24 -14.26 -26.85
N VAL A 243 2.02 -15.32 -26.70
CA VAL A 243 1.60 -16.68 -27.03
C VAL A 243 0.49 -17.14 -26.08
N GLU A 244 0.74 -17.11 -24.77
CA GLU A 244 -0.16 -17.72 -23.78
C GLU A 244 -1.47 -16.96 -23.59
N PHE A 245 -1.40 -15.63 -23.40
CA PHE A 245 -2.56 -14.80 -23.10
C PHE A 245 -3.25 -14.24 -24.33
N PHE A 246 -2.50 -13.98 -25.42
CA PHE A 246 -3.05 -13.36 -26.62
C PHE A 246 -3.16 -14.32 -27.81
N LYS A 247 -2.80 -15.61 -27.65
CA LYS A 247 -2.90 -16.62 -28.73
C LYS A 247 -2.22 -16.15 -30.02
N TYR A 248 -1.11 -15.44 -29.85
CA TYR A 248 -0.27 -15.00 -30.95
C TYR A 248 0.53 -16.18 -31.48
N ASP A 249 0.51 -16.37 -32.79
CA ASP A 249 1.34 -17.34 -33.49
C ASP A 249 2.61 -16.65 -34.00
N PRO A 250 3.80 -17.01 -33.48
CA PRO A 250 5.06 -16.45 -33.94
C PRO A 250 5.39 -16.75 -35.40
N GLU A 251 4.92 -17.87 -35.96
CA GLU A 251 5.21 -18.28 -37.33
C GLU A 251 4.36 -17.47 -38.33
N GLU A 252 3.07 -17.31 -38.04
CA GLU A 252 2.16 -16.53 -38.88
C GLU A 252 2.20 -15.02 -38.60
N GLY A 253 2.82 -14.60 -37.50
CA GLY A 253 2.94 -13.20 -37.11
C GLY A 253 1.60 -12.54 -36.73
N ARG A 254 0.58 -13.32 -36.35
CA ARG A 254 -0.78 -12.83 -36.07
C ARG A 254 -1.42 -13.50 -34.88
N VAL A 255 -2.47 -12.85 -34.35
CA VAL A 255 -3.33 -13.44 -33.32
C VAL A 255 -4.30 -14.42 -33.98
N THR A 256 -4.33 -15.66 -33.48
CA THR A 256 -5.15 -16.74 -34.05
C THR A 256 -6.60 -16.71 -33.57
N SER A 257 -6.84 -16.22 -32.35
CA SER A 257 -8.18 -16.16 -31.75
C SER A 257 -8.95 -14.91 -32.17
N PRO A 258 -10.13 -15.06 -32.83
CA PRO A 258 -10.94 -13.91 -33.26
C PRO A 258 -11.45 -13.05 -32.09
N GLU A 259 -11.72 -13.66 -30.93
CA GLU A 259 -12.15 -12.95 -29.73
C GLU A 259 -11.05 -12.03 -29.21
N VAL A 260 -9.82 -12.54 -29.15
CA VAL A 260 -8.66 -11.76 -28.71
C VAL A 260 -8.38 -10.62 -29.69
N GLU A 261 -8.45 -10.89 -30.99
CA GLU A 261 -8.28 -9.86 -32.01
C GLU A 261 -9.31 -8.73 -31.85
N THR A 262 -10.57 -9.07 -31.59
CA THR A 262 -11.64 -8.11 -31.31
C THR A 262 -11.33 -7.28 -30.06
N ASN A 263 -10.86 -7.92 -28.99
CA ASN A 263 -10.46 -7.24 -27.76
C ASN A 263 -9.26 -6.29 -27.95
N LEU A 264 -8.32 -6.65 -28.83
CA LEU A 264 -7.16 -5.80 -29.15
C LEU A 264 -7.56 -4.57 -29.98
N ARG A 265 -8.64 -4.62 -30.76
CA ARG A 265 -9.19 -3.45 -31.46
C ARG A 265 -9.72 -2.38 -30.51
N ASN A 266 -10.07 -2.75 -29.27
CA ASN A 266 -10.47 -1.79 -28.24
C ASN A 266 -9.24 -1.00 -27.72
N LYS A 267 -8.99 0.14 -28.35
CA LYS A 267 -7.94 1.09 -27.98
C LYS A 267 -8.45 2.07 -26.94
N PRO A 268 -7.60 2.51 -25.99
CA PRO A 268 -7.98 3.54 -25.02
C PRO A 268 -8.43 4.81 -25.75
N VAL A 269 -9.53 5.40 -25.27
CA VAL A 269 -10.02 6.71 -25.71
C VAL A 269 -8.94 7.73 -25.31
N ASP A 270 -8.35 8.40 -26.29
CA ASP A 270 -7.30 9.41 -26.17
C ASP A 270 -5.88 8.96 -25.76
N SER A 271 -5.16 8.29 -26.67
CA SER A 271 -3.68 8.22 -26.59
C SER A 271 -3.02 9.59 -26.81
N GLU A 272 -3.69 10.53 -27.49
CA GLU A 272 -3.14 11.84 -27.86
C GLU A 272 -3.25 12.90 -26.74
N VAL A 273 -4.30 12.86 -25.90
CA VAL A 273 -4.45 13.81 -24.77
C VAL A 273 -3.36 13.60 -23.71
N GLN A 274 -2.84 12.37 -23.57
CA GLN A 274 -1.73 12.08 -22.66
C GLN A 274 -0.34 12.30 -23.28
N ALA A 275 -0.21 12.38 -24.61
CA ALA A 275 1.08 12.58 -25.28
C ALA A 275 1.76 13.92 -24.92
N GLY A 276 0.98 14.91 -24.48
CA GLY A 276 1.48 16.19 -23.95
C GLY A 276 1.54 16.28 -22.42
N VAL A 277 0.90 15.35 -21.69
CA VAL A 277 0.90 15.34 -20.23
C VAL A 277 2.16 14.62 -19.79
N LYS A 278 3.26 15.38 -19.64
CA LYS A 278 4.37 14.95 -18.79
C LYS A 278 3.75 14.46 -17.50
N ALA A 279 3.96 13.19 -17.17
CA ALA A 279 3.36 12.60 -15.99
C ALA A 279 3.54 13.56 -14.80
N PRO A 280 2.54 13.79 -13.94
CA PRO A 280 2.62 14.83 -12.90
C PRO A 280 3.83 14.69 -11.97
N TRP A 281 4.40 13.47 -11.87
CA TRP A 281 5.64 13.17 -11.13
C TRP A 281 6.94 13.52 -11.89
N ALA A 282 6.87 13.69 -13.21
CA ALA A 282 7.96 14.06 -14.12
C ALA A 282 7.99 15.56 -14.44
N SER A 283 6.87 16.28 -14.28
CA SER A 283 6.88 17.74 -14.33
C SER A 283 7.39 18.28 -12.99
N LYS A 284 8.71 18.42 -12.83
CA LYS A 284 9.24 19.33 -11.81
C LYS A 284 8.59 20.68 -12.06
N SER A 285 7.79 21.18 -11.11
CA SER A 285 7.42 22.59 -11.15
C SER A 285 8.74 23.34 -11.21
N ARG A 286 9.00 24.04 -12.31
CA ARG A 286 10.16 24.93 -12.43
C ARG A 286 9.84 26.15 -11.58
N LEU A 287 9.85 25.98 -10.27
CA LEU A 287 9.98 27.12 -9.37
C LEU A 287 11.31 27.76 -9.75
N ASN A 288 11.28 29.01 -10.18
CA ASN A 288 12.48 29.78 -10.48
C ASN A 288 13.27 29.96 -9.17
N THR A 289 14.15 29.00 -8.85
CA THR A 289 15.08 29.11 -7.73
C THR A 289 16.22 30.00 -8.15
N LYS A 290 16.29 31.21 -7.59
CA LYS A 290 17.50 32.04 -7.69
C LYS A 290 18.56 31.49 -6.72
N PRO A 291 19.86 31.48 -7.09
CA PRO A 291 20.91 31.15 -6.12
C PRO A 291 20.82 32.11 -4.93
N ARG A 292 21.14 31.61 -3.73
CA ARG A 292 21.21 32.45 -2.53
C ARG A 292 22.22 33.57 -2.79
N PRO A 293 21.88 34.85 -2.56
CA PRO A 293 22.83 35.94 -2.72
C PRO A 293 24.04 35.74 -1.79
N GLU A 294 25.21 36.23 -2.21
CA GLU A 294 26.42 36.18 -1.39
C GLU A 294 26.18 36.84 -0.03
N LYS A 295 26.64 36.18 1.04
CA LYS A 295 26.56 36.75 2.39
C LYS A 295 27.45 37.98 2.42
N LYS A 296 26.86 39.17 2.52
CA LYS A 296 27.62 40.37 2.85
C LYS A 296 28.29 40.15 4.20
N THR A 297 29.61 40.33 4.26
CA THR A 297 30.34 40.49 5.51
C THR A 297 29.83 41.77 6.17
N VAL A 298 28.91 41.60 7.11
CA VAL A 298 28.48 42.69 8.00
C VAL A 298 29.48 42.70 9.14
N GLU A 299 30.21 43.80 9.31
CA GLU A 299 30.97 44.02 10.53
C GLU A 299 29.99 44.09 11.70
N LEU A 300 29.95 43.01 12.49
CA LEU A 300 29.18 43.00 13.71
C LEU A 300 29.94 43.90 14.71
N PRO A 301 29.31 44.94 15.27
CA PRO A 301 29.95 45.73 16.31
C PRO A 301 30.33 44.79 17.46
N LYS A 302 31.55 44.96 18.00
CA LYS A 302 32.00 44.18 19.17
C LYS A 302 30.98 44.35 20.29
N SER A 303 30.53 43.21 20.84
CA SER A 303 29.59 43.21 21.95
C SER A 303 30.17 44.04 23.10
N PRO A 304 29.42 44.99 23.69
CA PRO A 304 29.88 45.74 24.85
C PRO A 304 30.07 44.87 26.10
N PHE A 305 29.68 43.58 26.03
CA PHE A 305 29.83 42.59 27.11
C PHE A 305 30.97 41.60 26.89
N LEU A 306 31.72 41.71 25.79
CA LEU A 306 32.93 40.95 25.53
C LEU A 306 34.13 41.92 25.54
N ALA A 307 34.57 42.27 26.75
CA ALA A 307 35.89 42.86 26.99
C ALA A 307 36.91 41.73 27.21
#